data_AF-A0A940B1P2-F1
#
_entry.id   AF-A0A940B1P2-F1
#
_cell.length_a   1.000
_cell.length_b   1.000
_cell.length_c   1.000
_cell.angle_alpha   90.00
_cell.angle_beta   90.00
_cell.angle_gamma   90.00
#
_symmetry.space_group_name_H-M   'P 1'
#
loop_
_entity.id
_entity.type
_entity.pdbx_description
1 polymer ?
#
loop_
_entity_poly.entity_id
_entity_poly.type
_entity_poly.pdbx_seq_one_letter_code
_entity_poly.pdbx_strand_id
1 'polypeptide(L)'
;MFIIFVLLSVAVCLLMLVFSGKLTVFRGRRGKRAKKKGQPAKKYADGVQPGCCPLCGTFLVGKEKIRSSVFEGGKAADRLCYIHGCPHCLPLETPEIKRICPVCKKNVPLDGHLTARMFERKGGAHHVHILGCTECHKK
;
A
#
# COMPACT_ATOMS: atom_id res chain seq x y z
N MET A 1 52.54 43.90 17.29
CA MET A 1 52.25 42.45 17.44
C MET A 1 50.91 42.18 18.13
N PHE A 2 50.64 42.78 19.31
CA PHE A 2 49.37 42.59 20.03
C PHE A 2 48.11 42.91 19.22
N ILE A 3 48.11 44.03 18.49
CA ILE A 3 46.97 44.47 17.65
C ILE A 3 46.67 43.45 16.54
N ILE A 4 47.70 42.83 15.96
CA ILE A 4 47.57 41.83 14.90
C ILE A 4 46.92 40.55 15.46
N PHE A 5 47.29 40.14 16.68
CA PHE A 5 46.66 39.00 17.36
C PHE A 5 45.19 39.25 17.69
N VAL A 6 44.83 40.48 18.10
CA VAL A 6 43.44 40.85 18.39
C VAL A 6 42.60 40.87 17.11
N LEU A 7 43.14 41.37 15.99
CA LEU A 7 42.42 41.36 14.71
C LEU A 7 42.23 39.94 14.17
N LEU A 8 43.23 39.07 14.33
CA LEU A 8 43.13 37.66 13.95
C LEU A 8 42.10 36.89 14.80
N SER A 9 42.05 37.14 16.12
CA SER A 9 41.08 36.45 16.98
C SER A 9 39.64 36.86 16.68
N VAL A 10 39.38 38.14 16.44
CA VAL A 10 38.06 38.65 16.04
C VAL A 10 37.63 38.06 14.69
N ALA A 11 38.54 37.99 13.72
CA ALA A 11 38.25 37.41 12.40
C ALA A 11 37.87 35.92 12.51
N VAL A 12 38.59 35.14 13.32
CA VAL A 12 38.29 33.72 13.55
C VAL A 12 36.95 33.53 14.29
N CYS A 13 36.63 34.38 15.27
CA CYS A 13 35.35 34.34 15.98
C CYS A 13 34.17 34.63 15.04
N LEU A 14 34.28 35.61 14.14
CA LEU A 14 33.24 35.92 13.15
C LEU A 14 33.04 34.76 12.17
N LEU A 15 34.13 34.12 11.73
CA LEU A 15 34.11 32.97 10.83
C LEU A 15 33.41 31.77 11.49
N MET A 16 33.69 31.51 12.77
CA MET A 16 33.04 30.47 13.57
C MET A 16 31.54 30.71 13.78
N LEU A 17 31.12 31.96 14.02
CA LEU A 17 29.69 32.30 14.17
C LEU A 17 28.89 32.08 12.87
N VAL A 18 29.46 32.47 11.73
CA VAL A 18 28.84 32.25 10.41
C VAL A 18 28.75 30.74 10.08
N PHE A 19 29.79 29.97 10.40
CA PHE A 19 29.82 28.53 10.17
C PHE A 19 28.81 27.80 11.07
N SER A 20 28.71 28.19 12.34
CA SER A 20 27.75 27.64 13.32
C SER A 20 26.31 27.88 12.89
N GLY A 21 25.98 29.12 12.46
CA GLY A 21 24.64 29.49 11.99
C GLY A 21 24.18 28.70 10.76
N LYS A 22 25.09 28.44 9.81
CA LYS A 22 24.82 27.58 8.64
C LYS A 22 24.64 26.11 9.06
N LEU A 23 25.42 25.61 10.02
CA LEU A 23 25.30 24.23 10.50
C LEU A 23 23.99 23.97 11.26
N THR A 24 23.50 24.93 12.05
CA THR A 24 22.21 24.81 12.76
C THR A 24 21.01 24.83 11.81
N VAL A 25 21.05 25.65 10.75
CA VAL A 25 20.02 25.66 9.70
C VAL A 25 20.04 24.37 8.87
N PHE A 26 21.22 23.77 8.63
CA PHE A 26 21.34 22.50 7.91
C PHE A 26 20.93 21.28 8.74
N ARG A 27 21.20 21.27 10.07
CA ARG A 27 20.73 20.21 10.98
C ARG A 27 19.22 20.27 11.25
N GLY A 28 18.61 21.45 11.18
CA GLY A 28 17.15 21.64 11.32
C GLY A 28 16.29 20.98 10.23
N ARG A 29 16.88 20.56 9.09
CA ARG A 29 16.17 19.85 8.02
C ARG A 29 16.25 18.31 8.09
N ARG A 30 16.98 17.74 9.05
CA ARG A 30 16.99 16.27 9.30
C ARG A 30 15.99 15.82 10.38
N GLY A 31 14.99 16.65 10.67
CA GLY A 31 13.99 16.42 11.71
C GLY A 31 12.56 16.20 11.22
N LYS A 32 12.33 15.67 10.00
CA LYS A 32 10.99 15.17 9.59
C LYS A 32 11.08 13.98 8.61
N ARG A 33 11.73 12.88 9.00
CA ARG A 33 11.18 11.56 8.63
C ARG A 33 9.98 11.33 9.53
N ALA A 34 8.90 12.03 9.18
CA ALA A 34 7.59 11.66 9.63
C ALA A 34 7.44 10.16 9.34
N LYS A 35 7.28 9.36 10.41
CA LYS A 35 6.38 8.21 10.37
C LYS A 35 5.20 8.68 9.53
N LYS A 36 5.13 8.25 8.26
CA LYS A 36 3.87 8.27 7.53
C LYS A 36 3.02 7.25 8.28
N LYS A 37 2.40 7.70 9.38
CA LYS A 37 1.11 7.19 9.83
C LYS A 37 0.32 7.03 8.54
N GLY A 38 -0.16 5.80 8.32
CA GLY A 38 -0.86 5.41 7.11
C GLY A 38 -1.70 6.57 6.63
N GLN A 39 -1.49 6.96 5.38
CA GLN A 39 -2.40 7.89 4.72
C GLN A 39 -3.83 7.45 5.10
N PRO A 40 -4.73 8.37 5.46
CA PRO A 40 -6.12 7.98 5.64
C PRO A 40 -6.53 7.38 4.31
N ALA A 41 -6.58 6.04 4.28
CA ALA A 41 -7.06 5.30 3.14
C ALA A 41 -8.40 5.93 2.83
N LYS A 42 -8.53 6.51 1.63
CA LYS A 42 -9.86 6.84 1.12
C LYS A 42 -10.68 5.58 1.33
N LYS A 43 -11.62 5.63 2.28
CA LYS A 43 -12.49 4.51 2.61
C LYS A 43 -13.36 4.32 1.37
N TYR A 44 -12.91 3.46 0.46
CA TYR A 44 -13.76 2.94 -0.58
C TYR A 44 -14.85 2.12 0.12
N ALA A 45 -16.09 2.26 -0.35
CA ALA A 45 -17.29 1.77 0.31
C ALA A 45 -17.26 0.27 0.66
N ASP A 46 -16.38 -0.51 0.00
CA ASP A 46 -16.29 -1.96 0.15
C ASP A 46 -15.07 -2.43 0.99
N GLY A 47 -14.33 -1.50 1.61
CA GLY A 47 -13.24 -1.82 2.54
C GLY A 47 -11.95 -2.39 1.90
N VAL A 48 -11.86 -2.47 0.58
CA VAL A 48 -10.67 -2.91 -0.16
C VAL A 48 -9.96 -1.71 -0.77
N GLN A 49 -8.69 -1.49 -0.39
CA GLN A 49 -7.89 -0.39 -0.94
C GLN A 49 -7.35 -0.77 -2.34
N PRO A 50 -7.35 0.16 -3.32
CA PRO A 50 -6.74 -0.11 -4.62
C PRO A 50 -5.25 -0.38 -4.44
N GLY A 51 -4.80 -1.55 -4.90
CA GLY A 51 -3.43 -2.03 -4.72
C GLY A 51 -3.23 -2.99 -3.54
N CYS A 52 -4.27 -3.34 -2.78
CA CYS A 52 -4.19 -4.40 -1.76
C CYS A 52 -4.84 -5.70 -2.25
N CYS A 53 -4.33 -6.84 -1.80
CA CYS A 53 -5.00 -8.12 -1.98
C CYS A 53 -6.26 -8.19 -1.10
N PRO A 54 -7.44 -8.54 -1.64
CA PRO A 54 -8.69 -8.61 -0.87
C PRO A 54 -8.75 -9.79 0.11
N LEU A 55 -7.85 -10.78 -0.01
CA LEU A 55 -7.81 -11.96 0.86
C LEU A 55 -6.89 -11.77 2.07
N CYS A 56 -5.64 -11.39 1.84
CA CYS A 56 -4.64 -11.25 2.90
C CYS A 56 -4.37 -9.80 3.32
N GLY A 57 -4.85 -8.81 2.57
CA GLY A 57 -4.57 -7.40 2.83
C GLY A 57 -3.16 -6.93 2.45
N THR A 58 -2.29 -7.82 1.96
CA THR A 58 -0.93 -7.46 1.52
C THR A 58 -0.98 -6.43 0.40
N PHE A 59 -0.13 -5.41 0.49
CA PHE A 59 0.01 -4.38 -0.52
C PHE A 59 0.82 -4.93 -1.70
N LEU A 60 0.25 -4.86 -2.91
CA LEU A 60 0.89 -5.29 -4.15
C LEU A 60 1.77 -4.15 -4.67
N VAL A 61 3.06 -4.44 -4.89
CA VAL A 61 4.02 -3.42 -5.35
C VAL A 61 4.47 -3.72 -6.79
N GLY A 62 4.47 -2.69 -7.64
CA GLY A 62 5.05 -2.76 -8.98
C GLY A 62 4.25 -3.65 -9.95
N LYS A 63 4.83 -4.80 -10.33
CA LYS A 63 4.28 -5.74 -11.33
C LYS A 63 3.55 -6.93 -10.71
N GLU A 64 3.40 -6.97 -9.40
CA GLU A 64 2.65 -8.02 -8.71
C GLU A 64 1.17 -7.92 -9.09
N LYS A 65 0.60 -9.05 -9.54
CA LYS A 65 -0.80 -9.12 -9.95
C LYS A 65 -1.54 -10.15 -9.13
N ILE A 66 -2.83 -9.89 -8.92
CA ILE A 66 -3.75 -10.84 -8.32
C ILE A 66 -4.07 -11.89 -9.39
N ARG A 67 -4.00 -13.16 -9.01
CA ARG A 67 -4.44 -14.28 -9.85
C ARG A 67 -5.96 -14.35 -9.81
N SER A 68 -6.59 -14.04 -10.93
CA SER A 68 -8.03 -14.11 -11.13
C SER A 68 -8.37 -14.84 -12.42
N SER A 69 -9.45 -15.61 -12.42
CA SER A 69 -10.07 -16.19 -13.61
C SER A 69 -11.32 -15.40 -13.96
N VAL A 70 -11.45 -14.94 -15.20
CA VAL A 70 -12.61 -14.19 -15.69
C VAL A 70 -13.33 -15.07 -16.71
N PHE A 71 -14.64 -15.24 -16.53
CA PHE A 71 -15.46 -16.04 -17.44
C PHE A 71 -16.12 -15.14 -18.48
N GLU A 72 -16.01 -15.51 -19.74
CA GLU A 72 -16.45 -14.69 -20.88
C GLU A 72 -17.93 -14.89 -21.27
N GLY A 73 -18.69 -15.67 -20.49
CA GLY A 73 -20.09 -16.05 -20.80
C GLY A 73 -21.20 -15.16 -20.18
N GLY A 74 -20.91 -13.92 -19.81
CA GLY A 74 -21.85 -13.01 -19.13
C GLY A 74 -22.56 -12.00 -20.05
N LYS A 75 -23.51 -11.22 -19.51
CA LYS A 75 -24.01 -10.01 -20.18
C LYS A 75 -22.81 -9.10 -20.47
N ALA A 76 -22.77 -8.43 -21.62
CA ALA A 76 -21.59 -7.70 -22.12
C ALA A 76 -20.93 -6.74 -21.10
N ALA A 77 -21.70 -6.22 -20.12
CA ALA A 77 -21.22 -5.31 -19.08
C ALA A 77 -20.95 -5.96 -17.71
N ASP A 78 -21.29 -7.23 -17.49
CA ASP A 78 -21.18 -7.95 -16.21
C ASP A 78 -20.57 -9.33 -16.43
N ARG A 79 -19.26 -9.46 -16.14
CA ARG A 79 -18.53 -10.72 -16.23
C ARG A 79 -18.30 -11.31 -14.85
N LEU A 80 -18.57 -12.60 -14.70
CA LEU A 80 -18.21 -13.33 -13.49
C LEU A 80 -16.69 -13.51 -13.43
N CYS A 81 -16.10 -13.32 -12.26
CA CYS A 81 -14.69 -13.60 -12.03
C CYS A 81 -14.45 -14.25 -10.67
N TYR A 82 -13.48 -15.16 -10.62
CA TYR A 82 -12.98 -15.73 -9.38
C TYR A 82 -11.61 -15.17 -9.06
N ILE A 83 -11.43 -14.74 -7.81
CA ILE A 83 -10.17 -14.19 -7.30
C ILE A 83 -9.54 -15.23 -6.39
N HIS A 84 -8.42 -15.81 -6.83
CA HIS A 84 -7.71 -16.84 -6.05
C HIS A 84 -6.78 -16.20 -5.01
N GLY A 85 -6.16 -15.06 -5.33
CA GLY A 85 -5.30 -14.33 -4.41
C GLY A 85 -4.07 -13.73 -5.06
N CYS A 86 -3.17 -13.19 -4.24
CA CYS A 86 -1.90 -12.60 -4.66
C CYS A 86 -0.74 -13.61 -4.53
N PRO A 87 0.44 -13.34 -5.12
CA PRO A 87 1.62 -14.18 -4.95
C PRO A 87 2.08 -14.34 -3.50
N HIS A 88 1.61 -13.51 -2.57
CA HIS A 88 1.96 -13.62 -1.15
C HIS A 88 1.04 -14.57 -0.38
N CYS A 89 -0.20 -14.80 -0.83
CA CYS A 89 -1.16 -15.67 -0.11
C CYS A 89 -1.46 -17.00 -0.80
N LEU A 90 -0.90 -17.20 -2.00
CA LEU A 90 -1.00 -18.44 -2.76
C LEU A 90 0.12 -19.46 -2.49
N PRO A 91 1.33 -19.11 -2.01
CA PRO A 91 2.34 -20.11 -1.64
C PRO A 91 1.96 -20.80 -0.33
N LEU A 92 2.00 -22.14 -0.31
CA LEU A 92 1.78 -22.94 0.90
C LEU A 92 2.85 -22.72 1.99
N GLU A 93 3.99 -22.17 1.61
CA GLU A 93 5.17 -22.00 2.46
C GLU A 93 5.05 -20.89 3.50
N THR A 94 4.01 -20.04 3.41
CA THR A 94 3.78 -18.92 4.34
C THR A 94 2.52 -19.14 5.19
N PRO A 95 2.53 -20.09 6.14
CA PRO A 95 1.36 -20.43 6.97
C PRO A 95 0.87 -19.28 7.87
N GLU A 96 1.64 -18.22 8.02
CA GLU A 96 1.30 -17.05 8.83
C GLU A 96 0.25 -16.13 8.18
N ILE A 97 0.07 -16.22 6.85
CA ILE A 97 -0.82 -15.32 6.11
C ILE A 97 -2.25 -15.86 6.10
N LYS A 98 -3.11 -15.23 6.91
CA LYS A 98 -4.54 -15.55 6.95
C LYS A 98 -5.26 -15.00 5.72
N ARG A 99 -6.02 -15.84 5.04
CA ARG A 99 -6.88 -15.47 3.91
C ARG A 99 -8.29 -15.22 4.43
N ILE A 100 -8.67 -13.96 4.62
CA ILE A 100 -9.96 -13.60 5.23
C ILE A 100 -10.91 -13.11 4.15
N CYS A 101 -12.14 -13.64 4.13
CA CYS A 101 -13.17 -13.16 3.22
C CYS A 101 -13.62 -11.75 3.65
N PRO A 102 -13.62 -10.74 2.75
CA PRO A 102 -14.07 -9.40 3.11
C PRO A 102 -15.56 -9.33 3.43
N VAL A 103 -16.37 -10.27 2.91
CA VAL A 103 -17.82 -10.33 3.09
C VAL A 103 -18.19 -11.04 4.40
N CYS A 104 -17.93 -12.34 4.52
CA CYS A 104 -18.33 -13.12 5.71
C CYS A 104 -17.27 -13.17 6.82
N LYS A 105 -16.10 -12.54 6.65
CA LYS A 105 -14.99 -12.47 7.62
C LYS A 105 -14.42 -13.82 8.10
N LYS A 106 -14.82 -14.92 7.47
CA LYS A 106 -14.29 -16.27 7.70
C LYS A 106 -12.96 -16.49 6.97
N ASN A 107 -12.19 -17.47 7.44
CA ASN A 107 -11.01 -17.94 6.75
C ASN A 107 -11.40 -18.63 5.44
N VAL A 108 -10.70 -18.30 4.35
CA VAL A 108 -10.87 -18.88 3.02
C VAL A 108 -9.77 -19.93 2.84
N PRO A 109 -10.10 -21.18 2.53
CA PRO A 109 -9.10 -22.22 2.32
C PRO A 109 -8.20 -21.89 1.12
N LEU A 110 -7.06 -22.59 1.01
CA LEU A 110 -6.09 -22.37 -0.08
C LEU A 110 -6.72 -22.60 -1.46
N ASP A 111 -7.52 -23.64 -1.59
CA ASP A 111 -8.29 -23.98 -2.80
C ASP A 111 -9.55 -23.11 -2.97
N GLY A 112 -9.90 -22.36 -1.93
CA GLY A 112 -11.01 -21.41 -1.96
C GLY A 112 -10.70 -20.21 -2.83
N HIS A 113 -11.76 -19.57 -3.32
CA HIS A 113 -11.67 -18.34 -4.10
C HIS A 113 -12.76 -17.35 -3.67
N LEU A 114 -12.55 -16.08 -3.97
CA LEU A 114 -13.61 -15.08 -3.90
C LEU A 114 -14.39 -15.07 -5.21
N THR A 115 -15.70 -15.01 -5.11
CA THR A 115 -16.59 -14.80 -6.24
C THR A 115 -16.84 -13.31 -6.38
N ALA A 116 -16.58 -12.76 -7.55
CA ALA A 116 -16.73 -11.35 -7.84
C ALA A 116 -17.35 -11.13 -9.23
N ARG A 117 -17.87 -9.93 -9.45
CA ARG A 117 -18.35 -9.45 -10.75
C ARG A 117 -17.49 -8.30 -11.23
N MET A 118 -17.04 -8.40 -12.46
CA MET A 118 -16.24 -7.39 -13.13
C MET A 118 -17.15 -6.61 -14.09
N PHE A 119 -17.22 -5.30 -13.86
CA PHE A 119 -17.96 -4.36 -14.67
C PHE A 119 -17.00 -3.51 -15.51
N GLU A 120 -17.33 -3.32 -16.78
CA GLU A 120 -16.61 -2.42 -17.66
C GLU A 120 -17.26 -1.03 -17.63
N ARG A 121 -16.49 0.00 -17.25
CA ARG A 121 -16.96 1.39 -17.33
C ARG A 121 -16.69 1.97 -18.72
N LYS A 122 -17.53 2.92 -19.14
CA LYS A 122 -17.28 3.78 -20.30
C LYS A 122 -15.98 4.55 -20.04
N GLY A 123 -14.88 4.15 -20.68
CA GLY A 123 -13.52 4.64 -20.39
C GLY A 123 -12.48 3.55 -20.13
N GLY A 124 -12.83 2.27 -20.24
CA GLY A 124 -11.87 1.15 -20.22
C GLY A 124 -11.39 0.74 -18.82
N ALA A 125 -11.83 1.44 -17.77
CA ALA A 125 -11.56 1.04 -16.40
C ALA A 125 -12.49 -0.12 -15.99
N HIS A 126 -11.91 -1.20 -15.49
CA HIS A 126 -12.63 -2.32 -14.90
C HIS A 126 -12.88 -2.07 -13.42
N HIS A 127 -14.12 -2.27 -12.98
CA HIS A 127 -14.50 -2.23 -11.57
C HIS A 127 -14.91 -3.62 -11.11
N VAL A 128 -14.28 -4.13 -10.05
CA VAL A 128 -14.57 -5.46 -9.51
C VAL A 128 -15.36 -5.29 -8.22
N HIS A 129 -16.52 -5.94 -8.13
CA HIS A 129 -17.34 -6.00 -6.93
C HIS A 129 -17.33 -7.42 -6.37
N ILE A 130 -16.91 -7.58 -5.11
CA ILE A 130 -16.77 -8.88 -4.47
C ILE A 130 -18.13 -9.28 -3.88
N LEU A 131 -18.65 -10.44 -4.30
CA LEU A 131 -19.93 -10.96 -3.84
C LEU A 131 -19.78 -11.85 -2.60
N GLY A 132 -18.72 -12.64 -2.54
CA GLY A 132 -18.53 -13.63 -1.47
C GLY A 132 -17.30 -14.50 -1.68
N CYS A 133 -17.19 -15.57 -0.88
CA CYS A 133 -16.20 -16.62 -1.05
C CYS A 133 -16.87 -17.99 -1.07
N THR A 134 -16.11 -19.03 -1.41
CA THR A 134 -16.57 -20.43 -1.36
C THR A 134 -17.24 -20.81 -0.04
N GLU A 135 -16.78 -20.28 1.10
CA GLU A 135 -17.38 -20.53 2.41
C GLU A 135 -18.65 -19.73 2.69
N CYS A 136 -18.84 -18.58 2.04
CA CYS A 136 -20.09 -17.82 2.17
C CYS A 136 -21.21 -18.48 1.34
N HIS A 137 -20.88 -19.12 0.21
CA HIS A 137 -21.84 -19.77 -0.68
C HIS A 137 -22.29 -21.18 -0.24
N LYS A 138 -21.57 -21.81 0.70
CA LYS A 138 -21.95 -23.11 1.29
C LYS A 138 -23.09 -23.02 2.32
N LYS A 139 -23.49 -21.80 2.70
CA LYS A 139 -24.41 -21.52 3.78
C LYS A 139 -25.76 -21.09 3.23
#